data_AF-A0A1Q4ZW21-F1
#
_entry.id   AF-A0A1Q4ZW21-F1
#
_cell.length_a   1.000
_cell.length_b   1.000
_cell.length_c   1.000
_cell.angle_alpha   90.00
_cell.angle_beta   90.00
_cell.angle_gamma   90.00
#
_symmetry.space_group_name_H-M   'P 1'
#
loop_
_entity.id
_entity.type
_entity.pdbx_description
1 polymer ?
#
loop_
_entity_poly.entity_id
_entity_poly.type
_entity_poly.pdbx_seq_one_letter_code
_entity_poly.pdbx_strand_id
1 'polypeptide(L)'
;MPGDPPVPITVWPIPAPQPGETMSTAMGMRLVYNLTHPSDLIIDLTEGPQLAGAILAAHRHLQAPRSTGWGSETAMLIVTGWPLAPDAGEPVEFFARGRAKLLPGGCLVVLLAHGDPILPVDVVIAAKQAGLSYLQHIVAADQPPTRGQRTQLDIHTDVLVFARPTEGGDRDA
;
A
#
# COMPACT_ATOMS: atom_id res chain seq x y z
N MET A 1 19.47 -18.53 -15.19
CA MET A 1 19.36 -17.32 -14.34
C MET A 1 18.59 -17.73 -13.10
N PRO A 2 19.08 -17.44 -11.88
CA PRO A 2 18.17 -17.47 -10.72
C PRO A 2 17.09 -16.43 -10.98
N GLY A 3 15.82 -16.80 -10.86
CA GLY A 3 14.72 -15.85 -10.94
C GLY A 3 14.74 -14.89 -9.74
N ASP A 4 14.06 -13.75 -9.86
CA ASP A 4 13.84 -12.86 -8.72
C ASP A 4 13.34 -13.66 -7.51
N PRO A 5 13.90 -13.46 -6.31
CA PRO A 5 13.42 -14.16 -5.13
C PRO A 5 11.92 -13.87 -4.92
N PRO A 6 11.15 -14.86 -4.45
CA PRO A 6 9.72 -14.65 -4.23
C PRO A 6 9.52 -13.54 -3.19
N VAL A 7 8.59 -12.63 -3.48
CA VAL A 7 8.23 -11.55 -2.57
C VAL A 7 7.61 -12.14 -1.29
N PRO A 8 8.05 -11.73 -0.09
CA PRO A 8 7.50 -12.24 1.15
C PRO A 8 6.00 -11.96 1.29
N ILE A 9 5.25 -12.98 1.73
CA ILE A 9 3.84 -12.87 2.09
C ILE A 9 3.71 -12.85 3.61
N THR A 10 3.08 -11.80 4.16
CA THR A 10 2.85 -11.64 5.59
C THR A 10 1.36 -11.59 5.90
N VAL A 11 0.90 -12.25 6.96
CA VAL A 11 -0.51 -12.24 7.37
C VAL A 11 -0.74 -11.22 8.47
N TRP A 12 -1.74 -10.36 8.31
CA TRP A 12 -2.17 -9.37 9.29
C TRP A 12 -3.54 -9.75 9.86
N PRO A 13 -3.64 -10.21 11.13
CA PRO A 13 -4.94 -10.47 11.76
C PRO A 13 -5.56 -9.15 12.21
N ILE A 14 -6.44 -8.57 11.38
CA ILE A 14 -7.09 -7.28 11.60
C ILE A 14 -8.50 -7.31 11.01
N PRO A 15 -9.46 -6.54 11.54
CA PRO A 15 -10.82 -6.54 11.03
C PRO A 15 -10.92 -6.03 9.58
N ALA A 16 -11.91 -6.54 8.85
CA ALA A 16 -12.32 -6.06 7.53
C ALA A 16 -12.78 -4.58 7.55
N PRO A 17 -12.63 -3.86 6.42
CA PRO A 17 -13.20 -2.51 6.26
C PRO A 17 -14.73 -2.54 6.29
N GLN A 18 -15.38 -1.42 6.65
CA GLN A 18 -16.82 -1.29 6.47
C GLN A 18 -17.15 -1.09 4.98
N PRO A 19 -18.41 -1.35 4.55
CA PRO A 19 -18.82 -1.10 3.17
C PRO A 19 -18.56 0.35 2.74
N GLY A 20 -17.85 0.52 1.62
CA GLY A 20 -17.47 1.82 1.07
C GLY A 20 -16.14 2.38 1.59
N GLU A 21 -15.49 1.73 2.55
CA GLU A 21 -14.19 2.13 3.06
C GLU A 21 -13.07 1.32 2.41
N THR A 22 -11.90 1.95 2.21
CA THR A 22 -10.73 1.26 1.66
C THR A 22 -10.07 0.35 2.68
N MET A 23 -10.14 0.70 3.97
CA MET A 23 -9.43 -0.02 5.03
C MET A 23 -10.13 0.11 6.38
N SER A 24 -9.83 -0.80 7.31
CA SER A 24 -10.22 -0.65 8.71
C SER A 24 -9.25 0.25 9.49
N THR A 25 -9.68 0.79 10.63
CA THR A 25 -8.80 1.59 11.51
C THR A 25 -7.54 0.83 11.92
N ALA A 26 -7.66 -0.48 12.18
CA ALA A 26 -6.53 -1.33 12.53
C ALA A 26 -5.52 -1.45 11.39
N MET A 27 -5.99 -1.52 10.14
CA MET A 27 -5.12 -1.48 8.95
C MET A 27 -4.35 -0.15 8.88
N GLY A 28 -5.06 0.98 8.97
CA GLY A 28 -4.44 2.31 8.89
C GLY A 28 -3.35 2.50 9.93
N MET A 29 -3.63 2.13 11.19
CA MET A 29 -2.63 2.15 12.27
C MET A 29 -1.42 1.30 11.92
N ARG A 30 -1.64 0.08 11.44
CA ARG A 30 -0.55 -0.86 11.15
C ARG A 30 0.32 -0.42 9.97
N LEU A 31 -0.26 0.20 8.95
CA LEU A 31 0.51 0.82 7.86
C LEU A 31 1.39 1.96 8.38
N VAL A 32 0.80 2.90 9.14
CA VAL A 32 1.53 4.06 9.66
C VAL A 32 2.68 3.63 10.58
N TYR A 33 2.45 2.72 11.53
CA TYR A 33 3.49 2.32 12.48
C TYR A 33 4.61 1.48 11.87
N ASN A 34 4.32 0.66 10.85
CA ASN A 34 5.34 -0.23 10.28
C ASN A 34 6.13 0.42 9.14
N LEU A 35 5.55 1.41 8.45
CA LEU A 35 6.12 1.95 7.22
C LEU A 35 6.60 3.41 7.36
N THR A 36 6.41 4.05 8.52
CA THR A 36 6.78 5.46 8.72
C THR A 36 7.40 5.76 10.09
N HIS A 37 8.29 6.74 10.12
CA HIS A 37 8.90 7.33 11.29
C HIS A 37 8.21 8.63 11.71
N PRO A 38 8.41 9.10 12.95
CA PRO A 38 7.97 10.43 13.36
C PRO A 38 8.45 11.51 12.37
N SER A 39 7.57 12.46 12.04
CA SER A 39 7.77 13.54 11.04
C SER A 39 7.65 13.14 9.56
N ASP A 40 7.50 11.85 9.24
CA ASP A 40 7.25 11.42 7.86
C ASP A 40 5.93 12.00 7.33
N LEU A 41 5.98 12.48 6.08
CA LEU A 41 4.79 12.90 5.34
C LEU A 41 4.11 11.68 4.72
N ILE A 42 2.78 11.65 4.86
CA ILE A 42 1.93 10.59 4.31
C ILE A 42 0.88 11.23 3.39
N ILE A 43 0.74 10.67 2.18
CA ILE A 43 -0.32 11.03 1.23
C ILE A 43 -1.40 9.96 1.28
N ASP A 44 -2.60 10.38 1.66
CA ASP A 44 -3.79 9.55 1.77
C ASP A 44 -4.65 9.72 0.50
N LEU A 45 -4.73 8.67 -0.32
CA LEU A 45 -5.60 8.59 -1.50
C LEU A 45 -6.69 7.52 -1.30
N THR A 46 -7.08 7.27 -0.05
CA THR A 46 -8.05 6.23 0.31
C THR A 46 -9.42 6.81 0.63
N GLU A 47 -10.45 5.98 0.47
CA GLU A 47 -11.81 6.30 0.90
C GLU A 47 -11.99 5.94 2.37
N GLY A 48 -12.43 6.92 3.16
CA GLY A 48 -12.72 6.80 4.59
C GLY A 48 -11.72 7.52 5.51
N PRO A 49 -12.07 7.71 6.80
CA PRO A 49 -11.27 8.49 7.76
C PRO A 49 -10.12 7.71 8.41
N GLN A 50 -9.93 6.43 8.10
CA GLN A 50 -9.11 5.50 8.89
C GLN A 50 -7.63 5.86 8.87
N LEU A 51 -7.09 6.15 7.68
CA LEU A 51 -5.68 6.47 7.54
C LEU A 51 -5.39 7.87 8.11
N ALA A 52 -6.21 8.87 7.79
CA ALA A 52 -6.13 10.19 8.42
C ALA A 52 -6.18 10.11 9.97
N GLY A 53 -7.08 9.31 10.53
CA GLY A 53 -7.16 9.06 11.97
C GLY A 53 -5.90 8.41 12.54
N ALA A 54 -5.32 7.44 11.82
CA ALA A 54 -4.08 6.78 12.22
C ALA A 54 -2.87 7.74 12.18
N ILE A 55 -2.79 8.60 11.17
CA ILE A 55 -1.74 9.61 11.01
C ILE A 55 -1.77 10.59 12.19
N LEU A 56 -2.96 11.07 12.56
CA LEU A 56 -3.15 11.95 13.71
C LEU A 56 -2.77 11.24 15.03
N ALA A 57 -3.24 10.00 15.23
CA ALA A 57 -2.95 9.22 16.43
C ALA A 57 -1.45 8.89 16.59
N ALA A 58 -0.74 8.71 15.48
CA ALA A 58 0.70 8.45 15.47
C ALA A 58 1.55 9.74 15.47
N HIS A 59 0.95 10.93 15.56
CA HIS A 59 1.65 12.21 15.48
C HIS A 59 2.54 12.33 14.22
N ARG A 60 2.00 11.92 13.07
CA ARG A 60 2.63 12.05 11.75
C ARG A 60 2.10 13.27 11.00
N HIS A 61 2.82 13.70 9.97
CA HIS A 61 2.38 14.84 9.15
C HIS A 61 1.41 14.36 8.08
N LEU A 62 0.18 14.86 8.13
CA LEU A 62 -0.82 14.66 7.08
C LEU A 62 -0.72 15.79 6.06
N GLN A 63 -0.58 15.46 4.78
CA GLN A 63 -0.85 16.46 3.76
C GLN A 63 -2.37 16.66 3.67
N ALA A 64 -2.87 17.85 3.96
CA ALA A 64 -4.29 18.16 3.80
C ALA A 64 -4.72 17.89 2.35
N PRO A 65 -5.91 17.32 2.11
CA PRO A 65 -6.42 17.03 0.77
C PRO A 65 -6.60 18.34 0.01
N ARG A 66 -5.61 18.71 -0.79
CA ARG A 66 -5.80 19.71 -1.84
C ARG A 66 -6.57 19.04 -2.98
N SER A 67 -7.32 19.83 -3.73
CA SER A 67 -8.18 19.41 -4.87
C SER A 67 -7.53 18.55 -5.96
N THR A 68 -6.25 18.20 -5.82
CA THR A 68 -5.46 17.40 -6.77
C THR A 68 -4.91 16.10 -6.18
N GLY A 69 -5.29 15.71 -4.95
CA GLY A 69 -4.96 14.41 -4.31
C GLY A 69 -3.49 14.21 -3.93
N TRP A 70 -2.54 14.69 -4.73
CA TRP A 70 -1.11 14.43 -4.60
C TRP A 70 -0.32 15.57 -3.94
N GLY A 71 -0.85 16.79 -3.98
CA GLY A 71 -0.16 18.02 -3.52
C GLY A 71 1.23 18.24 -4.12
N SER A 72 2.00 19.15 -3.52
CA SER A 72 3.31 19.59 -4.04
C SER A 72 4.50 18.88 -3.40
N GLU A 73 4.34 18.35 -2.19
CA GLU A 73 5.44 17.78 -1.40
C GLU A 73 5.73 16.32 -1.81
N THR A 74 6.84 15.79 -1.32
CA THR A 74 7.24 14.39 -1.45
C THR A 74 7.01 13.65 -0.13
N ALA A 75 6.59 12.39 -0.19
CA ALA A 75 6.16 11.60 0.96
C ALA A 75 7.02 10.36 1.20
N MET A 76 7.04 9.87 2.43
CA MET A 76 7.60 8.55 2.75
C MET A 76 6.59 7.43 2.52
N LEU A 77 5.29 7.72 2.60
CA LEU A 77 4.22 6.76 2.37
C LEU A 77 3.10 7.37 1.54
N ILE A 78 2.67 6.66 0.50
CA ILE A 78 1.47 6.96 -0.28
C ILE A 78 0.57 5.74 -0.18
N VAL A 79 -0.70 5.92 0.14
CA VAL A 79 -1.65 4.81 0.29
C VAL A 79 -2.87 5.04 -0.59
N THR A 80 -3.28 4.02 -1.34
CA THR A 80 -4.42 4.10 -2.26
C THR A 80 -5.21 2.79 -2.28
N GLY A 81 -6.48 2.88 -2.67
CA GLY A 81 -7.33 1.71 -2.95
C GLY A 81 -7.24 1.24 -4.40
N TRP A 82 -7.72 0.03 -4.66
CA TRP A 82 -7.92 -0.51 -6.00
C TRP A 82 -9.36 -1.03 -6.16
N PRO A 83 -10.04 -0.77 -7.30
CA PRO A 83 -9.56 -0.03 -8.46
C PRO A 83 -9.28 1.45 -8.15
N LEU A 84 -8.38 2.05 -8.92
CA LEU A 84 -8.07 3.48 -8.78
C LEU A 84 -9.32 4.33 -9.04
N ALA A 85 -9.36 5.52 -8.44
CA ALA A 85 -10.41 6.49 -8.70
C ALA A 85 -10.49 6.82 -10.22
N PRO A 86 -11.68 7.08 -10.79
CA PRO A 86 -11.84 7.28 -12.23
C PRO A 86 -10.98 8.41 -12.84
N ASP A 87 -10.60 9.40 -12.03
CA ASP A 87 -9.77 10.54 -12.42
C ASP A 87 -8.26 10.33 -12.15
N ALA A 88 -7.87 9.16 -11.64
CA ALA A 88 -6.48 8.80 -11.36
C ALA A 88 -5.63 8.60 -12.62
N GLY A 89 -6.28 8.40 -13.78
CA GLY A 89 -5.63 8.10 -15.06
C GLY A 89 -5.27 6.62 -15.24
N GLU A 90 -4.41 6.34 -16.22
CA GLU A 90 -3.95 4.98 -16.49
C GLU A 90 -3.07 4.45 -15.34
N PRO A 91 -3.17 3.17 -14.95
CA PRO A 91 -2.43 2.62 -13.80
C PRO A 91 -0.92 2.87 -13.83
N VAL A 92 -0.28 2.72 -14.99
CA VAL A 92 1.17 2.95 -15.14
C VAL A 92 1.52 4.42 -14.88
N GLU A 93 0.71 5.35 -15.38
CA GLU A 93 0.92 6.79 -15.17
C GLU A 93 0.70 7.18 -13.72
N PHE A 94 -0.32 6.60 -13.07
CA PHE A 94 -0.58 6.75 -11.65
C PHE A 94 0.64 6.31 -10.82
N PHE A 95 1.18 5.11 -11.08
CA PHE A 95 2.35 4.60 -10.37
C PHE A 95 3.61 5.42 -10.67
N ALA A 96 3.77 5.92 -11.90
CA ALA A 96 4.90 6.78 -12.25
C ALA A 96 4.85 8.12 -11.49
N ARG A 97 3.65 8.72 -11.38
CA ARG A 97 3.42 9.90 -10.55
C ARG A 97 3.70 9.62 -9.07
N GLY A 98 3.24 8.47 -8.57
CA GLY A 98 3.52 8.04 -7.20
C GLY A 98 5.01 7.88 -6.92
N ARG A 99 5.74 7.21 -7.82
CA ARG A 99 7.19 7.08 -7.72
C ARG A 99 7.90 8.44 -7.68
N ALA A 100 7.48 9.40 -8.51
CA ALA A 100 8.04 10.75 -8.52
C ALA A 100 7.78 11.51 -7.20
N LYS A 101 6.71 11.16 -6.49
CA LYS A 101 6.30 11.74 -5.20
C LYS A 101 6.90 11.06 -3.98
N LEU A 102 7.47 9.87 -4.12
CA LEU A 102 8.11 9.19 -3.00
C LEU A 102 9.52 9.73 -2.77
N LEU A 103 9.90 9.92 -1.51
CA LEU A 103 11.32 10.06 -1.14
C LEU A 103 12.08 8.74 -1.38
N PRO A 104 13.41 8.75 -1.52
CA PRO A 104 14.21 7.53 -1.55
C PRO A 104 13.91 6.66 -0.31
N GLY A 105 13.61 5.37 -0.52
CA GLY A 105 13.19 4.46 0.56
C GLY A 105 11.72 4.58 0.97
N GLY A 106 10.96 5.52 0.39
CA GLY A 106 9.52 5.61 0.58
C GLY A 106 8.73 4.50 -0.12
N CYS A 107 7.51 4.27 0.34
CA CYS A 107 6.63 3.20 -0.14
C CYS A 107 5.30 3.73 -0.69
N LEU A 108 4.83 3.11 -1.78
CA LEU A 108 3.45 3.21 -2.25
C LEU A 108 2.74 1.90 -1.88
N VAL A 109 1.62 2.02 -1.19
CA VAL A 109 0.79 0.90 -0.74
C VAL A 109 -0.54 0.91 -1.48
N VAL A 110 -0.90 -0.23 -2.06
CA VAL A 110 -2.19 -0.44 -2.73
C VAL A 110 -3.00 -1.45 -1.94
N LEU A 111 -4.23 -1.09 -1.56
CA LEU A 111 -5.20 -1.98 -0.91
C LEU A 111 -6.25 -2.44 -1.91
N LEU A 112 -6.46 -3.74 -2.01
CA LEU A 112 -7.46 -4.36 -2.88
C LEU A 112 -8.30 -5.33 -2.06
N ALA A 113 -9.61 -5.34 -2.31
CA ALA A 113 -10.48 -6.39 -1.78
C ALA A 113 -10.00 -7.76 -2.28
N HIS A 114 -9.89 -8.72 -1.37
CA HIS A 114 -9.48 -10.07 -1.72
C HIS A 114 -10.61 -10.78 -2.48
N GLY A 115 -10.25 -11.59 -3.48
CA GLY A 115 -11.21 -12.47 -4.16
C GLY A 115 -10.83 -12.80 -5.60
N ASP A 116 -10.37 -11.80 -6.36
CA ASP A 116 -9.88 -12.01 -7.73
C ASP A 116 -8.35 -12.18 -7.72
N PRO A 117 -7.82 -13.38 -8.05
CA PRO A 117 -6.38 -13.61 -8.05
C PRO A 117 -5.63 -12.88 -9.16
N ILE A 118 -6.33 -12.35 -10.17
CA ILE A 118 -5.71 -11.62 -11.30
C ILE A 118 -5.41 -10.17 -10.92
N LEU A 119 -6.28 -9.52 -10.14
CA LEU A 119 -6.13 -8.10 -9.80
C LEU A 119 -4.78 -7.76 -9.13
N PRO A 120 -4.28 -8.53 -8.14
CA PRO A 120 -2.95 -8.26 -7.59
C PRO A 120 -1.84 -8.31 -8.65
N VAL A 121 -1.97 -9.20 -9.64
CA VAL A 121 -0.97 -9.37 -10.71
C VAL A 121 -0.95 -8.14 -11.62
N ASP A 122 -2.11 -7.65 -12.03
CA ASP A 122 -2.21 -6.45 -12.88
C ASP A 122 -1.62 -5.22 -12.19
N VAL A 123 -1.90 -5.06 -10.90
CA VAL A 123 -1.31 -3.99 -10.08
C VAL A 123 0.21 -4.09 -10.03
N VAL A 124 0.74 -5.30 -9.78
CA VAL A 124 2.20 -5.52 -9.74
C VAL A 124 2.85 -5.24 -11.10
N ILE A 125 2.22 -5.65 -12.21
CA ILE A 125 2.73 -5.38 -13.57
C ILE A 125 2.78 -3.88 -13.82
N ALA A 126 1.70 -3.15 -13.54
CA ALA A 126 1.63 -1.71 -13.77
C ALA A 126 2.65 -0.95 -12.90
N ALA A 127 2.80 -1.32 -11.62
CA ALA A 127 3.77 -0.71 -10.72
C ALA A 127 5.22 -0.97 -11.15
N LYS A 128 5.53 -2.20 -11.60
CA LYS A 128 6.87 -2.54 -12.13
C LYS A 128 7.17 -1.77 -13.42
N GLN A 129 6.20 -1.63 -14.32
CA GLN A 129 6.36 -0.81 -15.54
C GLN A 129 6.65 0.66 -15.23
N ALA A 130 6.13 1.18 -14.12
CA ALA A 130 6.43 2.53 -13.62
C ALA A 130 7.80 2.64 -12.90
N GLY A 131 8.53 1.53 -12.73
CA GLY A 131 9.84 1.48 -12.10
C GLY A 131 9.81 1.43 -10.57
N LEU A 132 8.73 0.93 -9.97
CA LEU A 132 8.67 0.60 -8.55
C LEU A 132 9.11 -0.85 -8.29
N SER A 133 9.72 -1.10 -7.13
CA SER A 133 10.09 -2.45 -6.70
C SER A 133 9.01 -3.06 -5.81
N TYR A 134 8.52 -4.25 -6.14
CA TYR A 134 7.54 -4.96 -5.32
C TYR A 134 8.23 -5.58 -4.09
N LEU A 135 7.96 -5.02 -2.92
CA LEU A 135 8.69 -5.31 -1.68
C LEU A 135 8.01 -6.39 -0.83
N GLN A 136 6.69 -6.32 -0.71
CA GLN A 136 5.94 -7.19 0.19
C GLN A 136 4.49 -7.35 -0.25
N HIS A 137 3.97 -8.57 -0.08
CA HIS A 137 2.54 -8.85 -0.08
C HIS A 137 2.08 -9.01 1.37
N ILE A 138 1.07 -8.26 1.79
CA ILE A 138 0.39 -8.48 3.05
C ILE A 138 -1.02 -8.96 2.77
N VAL A 139 -1.46 -10.02 3.44
CA VAL A 139 -2.86 -10.48 3.41
C VAL A 139 -3.49 -10.17 4.76
N ALA A 140 -4.54 -9.37 4.77
CA ALA A 140 -5.31 -9.07 5.97
C ALA A 140 -6.50 -10.01 6.10
N ALA A 141 -6.64 -10.58 7.29
CA ALA A 141 -7.67 -11.55 7.61
C ALA A 141 -8.34 -11.23 8.95
N ASP A 142 -9.64 -11.46 9.06
CA ASP A 142 -10.45 -11.08 10.22
C ASP A 142 -9.99 -11.75 11.52
N GLN A 143 -9.39 -12.95 11.42
CA GLN A 143 -8.89 -13.70 12.55
C GLN A 143 -7.54 -14.37 12.27
N PRO A 144 -6.66 -14.47 13.28
CA PRO A 144 -5.47 -15.31 13.18
C PRO A 144 -5.90 -16.78 13.00
N PRO A 145 -5.10 -17.61 12.31
CA PRO A 145 -5.44 -19.01 12.11
C PRO A 145 -5.58 -19.71 13.47
N THR A 146 -6.76 -20.31 13.71
CA THR A 146 -7.03 -21.05 14.94
C THR A 146 -6.41 -22.45 14.85
N ARG A 147 -5.56 -22.81 15.83
CA ARG A 147 -4.88 -24.11 15.84
C ARG A 147 -5.89 -25.26 15.84
N GLY A 148 -5.87 -26.10 14.81
CA GLY A 148 -6.72 -27.30 14.71
C GLY A 148 -7.93 -27.18 13.77
N GLN A 149 -8.22 -25.99 13.23
CA GLN A 149 -9.13 -25.85 12.08
C GLN A 149 -8.34 -25.90 10.78
N ARG A 150 -8.99 -26.30 9.66
CA ARG A 150 -8.41 -26.15 8.32
C ARG A 150 -7.92 -24.71 8.19
N THR A 151 -6.68 -24.53 7.74
CA THR A 151 -5.94 -23.27 7.62
C THR A 151 -6.50 -22.38 6.52
N GLN A 152 -7.82 -22.14 6.52
CA GLN A 152 -8.45 -21.18 5.65
C GLN A 152 -8.44 -19.85 6.38
N LEU A 153 -7.54 -18.97 5.96
CA LEU A 153 -7.55 -17.58 6.39
C LEU A 153 -8.75 -16.91 5.73
N ASP A 154 -9.55 -16.21 6.53
CA ASP A 154 -10.63 -15.38 6.02
C ASP A 154 -10.05 -14.05 5.55
N ILE A 155 -9.36 -14.10 4.40
CA ILE A 155 -8.65 -12.96 3.83
C ILE A 155 -9.67 -12.04 3.16
N HIS A 156 -9.68 -10.78 3.59
CA HIS A 156 -10.59 -9.77 3.05
C HIS A 156 -9.85 -8.70 2.24
N THR A 157 -8.54 -8.51 2.44
CA THR A 157 -7.77 -7.47 1.74
C THR A 157 -6.35 -7.94 1.43
N ASP A 158 -5.95 -7.76 0.18
CA ASP A 158 -4.56 -7.81 -0.25
C ASP A 158 -3.95 -6.41 -0.15
N VAL A 159 -2.74 -6.32 0.39
CA VAL A 159 -2.00 -5.07 0.58
C VAL A 159 -0.64 -5.24 -0.09
N LEU A 160 -0.46 -4.54 -1.20
CA LEU A 160 0.75 -4.61 -2.00
C LEU A 160 1.64 -3.42 -1.67
N VAL A 161 2.87 -3.70 -1.26
CA VAL A 161 3.84 -2.67 -0.85
C VAL A 161 4.91 -2.55 -1.94
N PHE A 162 5.05 -1.35 -2.48
CA PHE A 162 6.00 -1.02 -3.52
C PHE A 162 6.98 0.05 -3.02
N ALA A 163 8.28 -0.16 -3.21
CA ALA A 163 9.30 0.81 -2.82
C ALA A 163 9.79 1.61 -4.02
N ARG A 164 10.11 2.90 -3.80
CA ARG A 164 10.96 3.65 -4.74
C ARG A 164 12.38 3.09 -4.65
N PRO A 165 12.97 2.60 -5.76
CA PRO A 165 14.35 2.13 -5.76
C PRO A 165 15.30 3.24 -5.30
N THR A 166 16.28 2.91 -4.45
CA THR A 166 17.38 3.83 -4.14
C THR A 166 18.31 3.89 -5.35
N GLU A 167 18.65 5.10 -5.81
CA GLU A 167 19.65 5.26 -6.87
C GLU A 167 21.00 4.74 -6.36
N GLY A 168 21.36 3.51 -6.76
CA GLY A 168 22.55 2.82 -6.29
C GLY A 168 22.48 1.29 -6.28
N GLY A 169 21.30 0.68 -6.48
CA GLY A 169 21.13 -0.77 -6.47
C GLY A 169 21.25 -1.48 -7.81
N ASP A 170 21.44 -0.77 -8.92
CA ASP A 170 21.49 -1.35 -10.28
C ASP A 170 22.80 -0.99 -10.99
N ARG A 171 23.89 -1.55 -10.45
CA ARG A 171 25.15 -1.80 -11.14
C ARG A 171 25.72 -3.07 -10.54
N ASP A 172 25.22 -4.21 -11.00
CA ASP A 172 25.97 -5.45 -11.19
C ASP A 172 25.00 -6.56 -11.65
N ALA A 173 24.83 -6.65 -12.97
CA ALA A 173 24.40 -7.85 -13.68
C ALA A 173 25.03 -7.86 -15.08
#